data_AF-A0A944C158-F1
#
_entry.id   AF-A0A944C158-F1
#
_cell.length_a   1.000
_cell.length_b   1.000
_cell.length_c   1.000
_cell.angle_alpha   90.00
_cell.angle_beta   90.00
_cell.angle_gamma   90.00
#
_symmetry.space_group_name_H-M   'P 1'
#
loop_
_entity.id
_entity.type
_entity.pdbx_description
1 polymer ?
#
loop_
_entity_poly.entity_id
_entity_poly.type
_entity_poly.pdbx_seq_one_letter_code
_entity_poly.pdbx_strand_id
1 'polypeptide(L)'
;NSDWRGHDFSTDTNIGGLNCQELSVFADGYDYVALGHIHKQQCLDKEKRVWYAGTPIAVSFDESYSGNEHGVLMVECEHHGAAVSVESIHVKNINPLVNLPFEGAAEWEDVKKMLADYDSEIPSFVRLNVEVDGYLPAGANDEAQQIVADKKCRLCLINSKRKVPRDHATSDQPTLTATELKQIDFIEVAKMYIESEGVTFDDEMLEMLQEVKEMLNSNQE
;
A
#
# COMPACT_ATOMS: atom_id res chain seq x y z
N ASN A 1 -13.82 9.78 9.15
CA ASN A 1 -13.75 8.54 8.33
C ASN A 1 -12.38 8.46 7.66
N SER A 2 -11.39 7.93 8.38
CA SER A 2 -10.10 7.54 7.81
C SER A 2 -10.31 6.33 6.88
N ASP A 3 -9.49 6.16 5.83
CA ASP A 3 -9.56 4.97 4.97
C ASP A 3 -8.92 3.77 5.69
N TRP A 4 -9.68 2.70 5.88
CA TRP A 4 -9.29 1.51 6.65
C TRP A 4 -9.02 0.28 5.77
N ARG A 5 -9.02 0.43 4.45
CA ARG A 5 -8.86 -0.70 3.53
C ARG A 5 -7.47 -1.33 3.68
N GLY A 6 -7.44 -2.62 4.04
CA GLY A 6 -6.23 -3.44 4.09
C GLY A 6 -5.62 -3.70 5.48
N HIS A 7 -6.28 -3.29 6.56
CA HIS A 7 -5.79 -3.50 7.93
C HIS A 7 -6.58 -4.60 8.68
N ASP A 8 -5.84 -5.49 9.35
CA ASP A 8 -6.40 -6.57 10.18
C ASP A 8 -6.82 -6.03 11.56
N PHE A 9 -8.04 -6.35 12.00
CA PHE A 9 -8.64 -5.87 13.25
C PHE A 9 -8.29 -6.74 14.46
N SER A 10 -7.37 -7.70 14.32
CA SER A 10 -7.07 -8.71 15.35
C SER A 10 -6.35 -8.16 16.59
N THR A 11 -5.83 -6.93 16.56
CA THR A 11 -5.28 -6.24 17.73
C THR A 11 -5.79 -4.80 17.82
N ASP A 12 -6.44 -4.46 18.92
CA ASP A 12 -6.97 -3.12 19.23
C ASP A 12 -5.99 -2.01 18.84
N THR A 13 -6.45 -1.09 17.99
CA THR A 13 -5.79 0.21 17.73
C THR A 13 -4.32 0.16 17.33
N ASN A 14 -3.84 -0.86 16.62
CA ASN A 14 -2.48 -0.86 16.09
C ASN A 14 -2.46 -0.80 14.55
N ILE A 15 -1.93 0.28 13.98
CA ILE A 15 -1.70 0.41 12.53
C ILE A 15 -0.19 0.53 12.31
N GLY A 16 0.40 -0.45 11.61
CA GLY A 16 1.81 -0.42 11.24
C GLY A 16 2.79 -0.42 12.42
N GLY A 17 2.39 -0.95 13.59
CA GLY A 17 3.19 -0.93 14.82
C GLY A 17 2.95 0.30 15.72
N LEU A 18 2.08 1.23 15.31
CA LEU A 18 1.74 2.44 16.07
C LEU A 18 0.36 2.34 16.72
N ASN A 19 0.29 2.77 17.98
CA ASN A 19 -0.97 2.89 18.70
C ASN A 19 -1.79 4.06 18.12
N CYS A 20 -3.04 3.77 17.77
CA CYS A 20 -4.04 4.73 17.34
C CYS A 20 -4.79 5.26 18.56
N GLN A 21 -5.11 6.55 18.54
CA GLN A 21 -5.91 7.19 19.58
C GLN A 21 -7.30 7.50 19.03
N GLU A 22 -8.32 7.32 19.86
CA GLU A 22 -9.65 7.76 19.52
C GLU A 22 -9.75 9.29 19.48
N LEU A 23 -10.64 9.81 18.63
CA LEU A 23 -10.91 11.25 18.57
C LEU A 23 -11.49 11.80 19.89
N SER A 24 -12.06 10.92 20.73
CA SER A 24 -12.59 11.25 22.06
C SER A 24 -11.53 11.84 23.00
N VAL A 25 -10.23 11.59 22.75
CA VAL A 25 -9.13 12.19 23.50
C VAL A 25 -9.07 13.71 23.30
N PHE A 26 -9.52 14.21 22.15
CA PHE A 26 -9.60 15.64 21.83
C PHE A 26 -10.95 16.26 22.21
N ALA A 27 -11.53 15.81 23.33
CA ALA A 27 -12.84 16.21 23.86
C ALA A 27 -13.09 17.73 23.93
N ASP A 28 -14.30 18.10 24.36
CA ASP A 28 -14.84 19.47 24.40
C ASP A 28 -13.99 20.43 25.25
N GLY A 29 -12.97 21.00 24.64
CA GLY A 29 -12.09 22.00 25.25
C GLY A 29 -11.26 22.80 24.25
N TYR A 30 -11.20 22.35 22.99
CA TYR A 30 -10.48 23.02 21.92
C TYR A 30 -11.42 23.46 20.81
N ASP A 31 -11.29 24.73 20.39
CA ASP A 31 -12.00 25.27 19.24
C ASP A 31 -11.47 24.66 17.93
N TYR A 32 -10.16 24.37 17.88
CA TYR A 32 -9.50 23.73 16.75
C TYR A 32 -8.32 22.85 17.23
N VAL A 33 -8.09 21.74 16.54
CA VAL A 33 -7.00 20.80 16.82
C VAL A 33 -6.20 20.57 15.54
N ALA A 34 -4.97 21.07 15.54
CA ALA A 34 -4.00 20.87 14.46
C ALA A 34 -3.20 19.58 14.69
N LEU A 35 -3.44 18.57 13.86
CA LEU A 35 -2.68 17.32 13.87
C LEU A 35 -1.65 17.27 12.75
N GLY A 36 -0.55 16.53 12.99
CA GLY A 36 0.52 16.26 12.04
C GLY A 36 0.75 14.77 11.80
N HIS A 37 1.92 14.36 11.27
CA HIS A 37 2.30 12.96 11.00
C HIS A 37 1.67 12.33 9.75
N ILE A 38 0.39 12.55 9.48
CA ILE A 38 -0.27 12.02 8.28
C ILE A 38 -0.14 13.00 7.12
N HIS A 39 0.38 12.52 5.98
CA HIS A 39 0.63 13.36 4.80
C HIS A 39 -0.62 13.68 3.98
N LYS A 40 -1.72 12.95 4.22
CA LYS A 40 -3.04 13.24 3.66
C LYS A 40 -3.72 14.35 4.45
N GLN A 41 -4.10 15.43 3.77
CA GLN A 41 -4.98 16.43 4.36
C GLN A 41 -6.38 15.82 4.56
N GLN A 42 -6.88 15.82 5.79
CA GLN A 42 -8.19 15.24 6.10
C GLN A 42 -8.80 15.82 7.39
N CYS A 43 -10.11 15.98 7.35
CA CYS A 43 -10.95 16.31 8.50
C CYS A 43 -11.42 15.03 9.19
N LEU A 44 -11.24 14.94 10.50
CA LEU A 44 -11.54 13.71 11.25
C LEU A 44 -12.91 13.73 11.91
N ASP A 45 -13.40 14.90 12.28
CA ASP A 45 -14.67 15.10 12.98
C ASP A 45 -15.72 15.79 12.10
N LYS A 46 -16.99 15.71 12.51
CA LYS A 46 -18.10 16.34 11.77
C LYS A 46 -18.16 17.85 11.95
N GLU A 47 -17.64 18.34 13.07
CA GLU A 47 -17.63 19.76 13.43
C GLU A 47 -16.47 20.52 12.77
N LYS A 48 -15.63 19.82 12.00
CA LYS A 48 -14.47 20.37 11.29
C LYS A 48 -13.47 21.06 12.20
N ARG A 49 -13.28 20.55 13.41
CA ARG A 49 -12.31 21.08 14.38
C ARG A 49 -10.98 20.33 14.34
N VAL A 50 -10.98 19.05 13.97
CA VAL A 50 -9.80 18.19 14.07
C VAL A 50 -9.29 17.83 12.68
N TRP A 51 -8.10 18.35 12.35
CA TRP A 51 -7.54 18.22 11.01
C TRP A 51 -6.12 17.68 11.04
N TYR A 52 -5.83 16.72 10.16
CA TYR A 52 -4.49 16.55 9.65
C TYR A 52 -4.29 17.55 8.52
N ALA A 53 -3.30 18.43 8.64
CA ALA A 53 -2.98 19.42 7.60
C ALA A 53 -2.42 18.76 6.32
N GLY A 54 -1.88 17.55 6.44
CA GLY A 54 -1.19 16.88 5.33
C GLY A 54 0.16 17.53 5.01
N THR A 55 0.76 17.09 3.91
CA THR A 55 1.96 17.71 3.36
C THR A 55 1.58 18.77 2.32
N PRO A 56 2.31 19.91 2.26
CA PRO A 56 2.06 20.97 1.27
C PRO A 56 2.50 20.59 -0.15
N ILE A 57 3.34 19.56 -0.28
CA ILE A 57 3.76 18.94 -1.54
C ILE A 57 3.87 17.43 -1.32
N ALA A 58 3.68 16.65 -2.38
CA ALA A 58 3.87 15.20 -2.33
C ALA A 58 5.32 14.86 -1.95
N VAL A 59 5.49 13.99 -0.96
CA VAL A 59 6.82 13.53 -0.51
C VAL A 59 7.11 12.09 -0.90
N SER A 60 6.08 11.33 -1.27
CA SER A 60 6.19 9.96 -1.76
C SER A 60 5.33 9.73 -3.01
N PHE A 61 5.77 8.83 -3.88
CA PHE A 61 4.97 8.38 -5.02
C PHE A 61 3.70 7.62 -4.61
N ASP A 62 3.61 7.15 -3.37
CA ASP A 62 2.42 6.45 -2.87
C ASP A 62 1.31 7.41 -2.41
N GLU A 63 1.56 8.72 -2.46
CA GLU A 63 0.57 9.77 -2.19
C GLU A 63 -0.29 10.13 -3.41
N SER A 64 -0.16 9.35 -4.50
CA SER A 64 -0.86 9.57 -5.77
C SER A 64 -2.30 9.01 -5.77
N TYR A 65 -3.07 9.18 -4.71
CA TYR A 65 -4.49 8.79 -4.70
C TYR A 65 -5.37 9.91 -5.27
N SER A 66 -6.44 9.52 -5.97
CA SER A 66 -7.39 10.47 -6.56
C SER A 66 -8.00 11.39 -5.50
N GLY A 67 -8.02 12.69 -5.79
CA GLY A 67 -8.52 13.72 -4.87
C GLY A 67 -7.56 14.13 -3.74
N ASN A 68 -6.28 13.72 -3.78
CA ASN A 68 -5.27 14.25 -2.87
C ASN A 68 -4.84 15.66 -3.28
N GLU A 69 -5.38 16.67 -2.62
CA GLU A 69 -4.90 18.04 -2.78
C GLU A 69 -3.88 18.35 -1.69
N HIS A 70 -2.63 18.57 -2.10
CA HIS A 70 -1.61 19.09 -1.23
C HIS A 70 -1.79 20.61 -1.07
N GLY A 71 -1.67 21.06 0.17
CA GLY A 71 -2.12 22.40 0.52
C GLY A 71 -1.70 22.82 1.90
N VAL A 72 -2.19 23.99 2.28
CA VAL A 72 -2.15 24.48 3.66
C VAL A 72 -3.57 24.77 4.11
N LEU A 73 -3.84 24.59 5.40
CA LEU A 73 -5.10 24.98 6.00
C LEU A 73 -4.99 26.40 6.53
N MET A 74 -5.84 27.30 6.04
CA MET A 74 -6.09 28.60 6.66
C MET A 74 -7.19 28.42 7.69
N VAL A 75 -6.89 28.74 8.94
CA VAL A 75 -7.80 28.56 10.07
C VAL A 75 -8.06 29.93 10.69
N GLU A 76 -9.32 30.31 10.74
CA GLU A 76 -9.75 31.57 11.35
C GLU A 76 -10.54 31.27 12.62
N CYS A 77 -10.01 31.76 13.75
CA CYS A 77 -10.61 31.68 15.07
C CYS A 77 -10.78 33.11 15.61
N GLU A 78 -12.01 33.57 15.79
CA GLU A 78 -12.28 34.93 16.29
C GLU A 78 -12.03 35.04 17.80
N HIS A 79 -12.74 34.23 18.59
CA HIS A 79 -12.57 34.12 20.03
C HIS A 79 -12.91 32.70 20.49
N HIS A 80 -12.59 32.35 21.73
CA HIS A 80 -12.95 31.06 22.31
C HIS A 80 -14.46 30.79 22.21
N GLY A 81 -14.85 29.59 21.75
CA GLY A 81 -16.23 29.17 21.54
C GLY A 81 -16.91 29.73 20.27
N ALA A 82 -16.22 30.54 19.45
CA ALA A 82 -16.73 30.95 18.14
C ALA A 82 -16.69 29.78 17.15
N ALA A 83 -17.50 29.87 16.09
CA ALA A 83 -17.38 28.97 14.96
C ALA A 83 -16.02 29.16 14.27
N VAL A 84 -15.29 28.06 14.06
CA VAL A 84 -14.01 28.06 13.37
C VAL A 84 -14.23 27.88 11.87
N SER A 85 -13.61 28.74 11.07
CA SER A 85 -13.56 28.58 9.61
C SER A 85 -12.25 27.90 9.22
N VAL A 86 -12.33 26.90 8.35
CA VAL A 86 -11.18 26.16 7.84
C VAL A 86 -11.27 26.12 6.32
N GLU A 87 -10.30 26.73 5.66
CA GLU A 87 -10.17 26.74 4.21
C GLU A 87 -8.90 26.03 3.78
N SER A 88 -9.00 25.15 2.77
CA SER A 88 -7.85 24.51 2.14
C SER A 88 -7.32 25.38 1.02
N ILE A 89 -6.11 25.90 1.18
CA ILE A 89 -5.40 26.65 0.14
C ILE A 89 -4.50 25.68 -0.60
N HIS A 90 -4.87 25.37 -1.84
CA HIS A 90 -4.10 24.46 -2.70
C HIS A 90 -2.73 25.05 -3.05
N VAL A 91 -1.68 24.25 -2.85
CA VAL A 91 -0.32 24.61 -3.27
C VAL A 91 -0.08 24.03 -4.66
N LYS A 92 0.14 24.92 -5.63
CA LYS A 92 0.49 24.52 -7.00
C LYS A 92 1.78 23.71 -6.99
N ASN A 93 1.68 22.43 -7.36
CA ASN A 93 2.84 21.57 -7.48
C ASN A 93 3.58 21.84 -8.81
N ILE A 94 4.79 22.39 -8.72
CA ILE A 94 5.62 22.71 -9.89
C ILE A 94 6.35 21.49 -10.47
N ASN A 95 6.52 20.41 -9.70
CA ASN A 95 7.18 19.18 -10.13
C ASN A 95 6.44 17.97 -9.52
N PRO A 96 5.24 17.63 -10.02
CA PRO A 96 4.45 16.54 -9.47
C PRO A 96 5.17 15.19 -9.52
N LEU A 97 4.89 14.35 -8.51
CA LEU A 97 5.26 12.94 -8.51
C LEU A 97 4.19 12.17 -9.30
N VAL A 98 4.60 11.45 -10.34
CA VAL A 98 3.70 10.75 -11.27
C VAL A 98 4.03 9.28 -11.29
N ASN A 99 3.00 8.44 -11.16
CA ASN A 99 3.08 7.02 -11.39
C ASN A 99 2.61 6.68 -12.80
N LEU A 100 3.35 5.82 -13.50
CA LEU A 100 2.95 5.24 -14.78
C LEU A 100 2.99 3.71 -14.68
N PRO A 101 1.85 3.01 -14.77
CA PRO A 101 0.48 3.55 -14.74
C PRO A 101 0.17 4.27 -13.42
N PHE A 102 -0.85 5.14 -13.45
CA PHE A 102 -1.30 5.90 -12.28
C PHE A 102 -1.71 4.98 -11.12
N GLU A 103 -2.44 3.89 -11.45
CA GLU A 103 -2.81 2.83 -10.52
C GLU A 103 -2.30 1.48 -11.01
N GLY A 104 -1.95 0.60 -10.06
CA GLY A 104 -1.51 -0.76 -10.34
C GLY A 104 -0.08 -0.85 -10.88
N ALA A 105 0.11 -1.75 -11.85
CA ALA A 105 1.32 -1.95 -12.63
C ALA A 105 0.92 -2.57 -13.99
N ALA A 106 1.77 -2.44 -15.00
CA ALA A 106 1.52 -2.98 -16.34
C ALA A 106 2.79 -3.58 -16.93
N GLU A 107 2.69 -4.32 -18.03
CA GLU A 107 3.86 -4.91 -18.68
C GLU A 107 4.81 -3.82 -19.21
N TRP A 108 6.10 -4.17 -19.33
CA TRP A 108 7.16 -3.24 -19.72
C TRP A 108 6.83 -2.45 -20.99
N GLU A 109 6.34 -3.13 -22.03
CA GLU A 109 6.03 -2.50 -23.31
C GLU A 109 4.90 -1.46 -23.21
N ASP A 110 3.92 -1.68 -22.33
CA ASP A 110 2.81 -0.75 -22.14
C ASP A 110 3.23 0.44 -21.28
N VAL A 111 4.00 0.20 -20.22
CA VAL A 111 4.58 1.27 -19.40
C VAL A 111 5.51 2.15 -20.23
N LYS A 112 6.30 1.54 -21.13
CA LYS A 112 7.18 2.25 -22.07
C LYS A 112 6.40 3.15 -23.02
N LYS A 113 5.28 2.67 -23.57
CA LYS A 113 4.37 3.51 -24.38
C LYS A 113 3.78 4.65 -23.57
N MET A 114 3.30 4.39 -22.35
CA MET A 114 2.79 5.46 -21.47
C MET A 114 3.85 6.53 -21.17
N LEU A 115 5.10 6.12 -20.96
CA LEU A 115 6.21 7.04 -20.78
C LEU A 115 6.51 7.84 -22.07
N ALA A 116 6.42 7.21 -23.24
CA ALA A 116 6.61 7.87 -24.53
C ALA A 116 5.48 8.87 -24.86
N ASP A 117 4.24 8.55 -24.49
CA ASP A 117 3.06 9.40 -24.71
C ASP A 117 2.93 10.52 -23.65
N TYR A 118 3.66 10.42 -22.54
CA TYR A 118 3.65 11.45 -21.49
C TYR A 118 4.15 12.80 -22.03
N ASP A 119 3.43 13.87 -21.67
CA ASP A 119 3.71 15.23 -22.12
C ASP A 119 5.15 15.67 -21.77
N SER A 120 5.92 16.03 -22.81
CA SER A 120 7.31 16.45 -22.67
C SER A 120 7.47 17.81 -21.98
N GLU A 121 6.42 18.64 -21.96
CA GLU A 121 6.48 20.00 -21.42
C GLU A 121 6.15 20.07 -19.93
N ILE A 122 5.65 18.98 -19.32
CA ILE A 122 5.33 18.92 -17.90
C ILE A 122 6.59 18.52 -17.11
N PRO A 123 7.19 19.43 -16.32
CA PRO A 123 8.26 19.06 -15.41
C PRO A 123 7.68 18.19 -14.29
N SER A 124 8.11 16.95 -14.18
CA SER A 124 7.60 15.99 -13.18
C SER A 124 8.66 14.98 -12.79
N PHE A 125 8.46 14.33 -11.66
CA PHE A 125 9.24 13.16 -11.25
C PHE A 125 8.41 11.92 -11.50
N VAL A 126 8.95 10.95 -12.23
CA VAL A 126 8.18 9.80 -12.73
C VAL A 126 8.69 8.51 -12.10
N ARG A 127 7.76 7.71 -11.57
CA ARG A 127 7.97 6.30 -11.17
C ARG A 127 7.22 5.40 -12.15
N LEU A 128 7.93 4.41 -12.68
CA LEU A 128 7.34 3.38 -13.53
C LEU A 128 6.97 2.16 -12.67
N ASN A 129 5.73 1.70 -12.76
CA ASN A 129 5.27 0.49 -12.08
C ASN A 129 5.12 -0.64 -13.12
N VAL A 130 6.06 -1.57 -13.13
CA VAL A 130 6.16 -2.62 -14.15
C VAL A 130 5.79 -3.97 -13.55
N GLU A 131 4.84 -4.68 -14.16
CA GLU A 131 4.55 -6.08 -13.87
C GLU A 131 5.60 -6.98 -14.55
N VAL A 132 6.21 -7.88 -13.77
CA VAL A 132 7.25 -8.82 -14.26
C VAL A 132 6.96 -10.25 -13.80
N ASP A 133 7.31 -11.22 -14.65
CA ASP A 133 7.25 -12.66 -14.33
C ASP A 133 8.51 -13.17 -13.59
N GLY A 134 9.44 -12.27 -13.28
CA GLY A 134 10.62 -12.58 -12.47
C GLY A 134 11.52 -11.37 -12.29
N TYR A 135 12.12 -10.91 -13.40
CA TYR A 135 13.04 -9.77 -13.42
C TYR A 135 12.61 -8.74 -14.46
N LEU A 136 13.01 -7.50 -14.22
CA LEU A 136 12.88 -6.43 -15.21
C LEU A 136 13.75 -6.76 -16.45
N PRO A 137 13.28 -6.45 -17.68
CA PRO A 137 14.07 -6.66 -18.88
C PRO A 137 15.45 -5.99 -18.81
N ALA A 138 16.47 -6.67 -19.35
CA ALA A 138 17.81 -6.11 -19.45
C ALA A 138 17.77 -4.84 -20.32
N GLY A 139 18.31 -3.73 -19.80
CA GLY A 139 18.30 -2.43 -20.50
C GLY A 139 17.07 -1.55 -20.25
N ALA A 140 16.07 -2.00 -19.47
CA ALA A 140 14.87 -1.21 -19.21
C ALA A 140 15.17 0.18 -18.62
N ASN A 141 16.16 0.29 -17.73
CA ASN A 141 16.59 1.59 -17.21
C ASN A 141 17.15 2.50 -18.31
N ASP A 142 18.03 1.99 -19.16
CA ASP A 142 18.65 2.76 -20.24
C ASP A 142 17.62 3.22 -21.26
N GLU A 143 16.69 2.34 -21.63
CA GLU A 143 15.59 2.66 -22.55
C GLU A 143 14.68 3.75 -21.97
N ALA A 144 14.27 3.64 -20.69
CA ALA A 144 13.45 4.68 -20.08
C ALA A 144 14.19 6.01 -19.95
N GLN A 145 15.50 5.99 -19.65
CA GLN A 145 16.34 7.20 -19.63
C GLN A 145 16.41 7.86 -21.00
N GLN A 146 16.53 7.09 -22.08
CA GLN A 146 16.52 7.63 -23.45
C GLN A 146 15.19 8.29 -23.80
N ILE A 147 14.06 7.72 -23.37
CA ILE A 147 12.72 8.28 -23.65
C ILE A 147 12.51 9.62 -22.94
N VAL A 148 13.03 9.78 -21.72
CA VAL A 148 12.88 11.03 -20.95
C VAL A 148 13.96 12.07 -21.27
N ALA A 149 14.99 11.74 -22.05
CA ALA A 149 16.12 12.64 -22.32
C ALA A 149 15.70 13.98 -22.93
N ASP A 150 14.71 13.95 -23.82
CA ASP A 150 14.16 15.14 -24.50
C ASP A 150 12.92 15.72 -23.79
N LYS A 151 12.58 15.22 -22.59
CA LYS A 151 11.40 15.64 -21.82
C LYS A 151 11.82 16.43 -20.59
N LYS A 152 10.93 17.32 -20.11
CA LYS A 152 11.15 18.04 -18.84
C LYS A 152 10.95 17.16 -17.60
N CYS A 153 10.35 15.98 -17.76
CA CYS A 153 10.18 15.02 -16.69
C CYS A 153 11.48 14.26 -16.38
N ARG A 154 11.58 13.72 -15.16
CA ARG A 154 12.76 13.01 -14.66
C ARG A 154 12.35 11.62 -14.19
N LEU A 155 12.92 10.59 -14.79
CA LEU A 155 12.78 9.23 -14.32
C LEU A 155 13.49 9.07 -12.97
N CYS A 156 12.73 8.67 -11.95
CA CYS A 156 13.25 8.48 -10.59
C CYS A 156 13.47 7.01 -10.25
N LEU A 157 12.50 6.15 -10.57
CA LEU A 157 12.50 4.75 -10.17
C LEU A 157 11.68 3.89 -11.13
N ILE A 158 12.15 2.67 -11.37
CA ILE A 158 11.36 1.58 -11.94
C ILE A 158 11.06 0.60 -10.81
N ASN A 159 9.80 0.51 -10.44
CA ASN A 159 9.29 -0.41 -9.43
C ASN A 159 8.77 -1.68 -10.12
N SER A 160 9.43 -2.81 -9.88
CA SER A 160 9.02 -4.10 -10.43
C SER A 160 8.08 -4.81 -9.45
N LYS A 161 6.83 -4.99 -9.84
CA LYS A 161 5.87 -5.83 -9.12
C LYS A 161 5.79 -7.18 -9.80
N ARG A 162 5.95 -8.27 -9.04
CA ARG A 162 5.72 -9.60 -9.60
C ARG A 162 4.25 -9.73 -9.96
N LYS A 163 3.95 -10.36 -11.10
CA LYS A 163 2.58 -10.80 -11.38
C LYS A 163 2.18 -11.75 -10.25
N VAL A 164 1.34 -11.27 -9.34
CA VAL A 164 0.58 -12.18 -8.48
C VAL A 164 -0.41 -12.85 -9.44
N PRO A 165 -0.41 -14.18 -9.59
CA PRO A 165 -1.36 -14.84 -10.45
C PRO A 165 -2.76 -14.35 -10.07
N ARG A 166 -3.45 -13.64 -10.97
CA ARG A 166 -4.86 -13.23 -10.79
C ARG A 166 -5.82 -14.40 -11.00
N ASP A 167 -5.31 -15.62 -10.96
CA ASP A 167 -6.07 -16.86 -11.03
C ASP A 167 -6.22 -17.42 -9.61
N HIS A 168 -7.27 -16.98 -8.91
CA HIS A 168 -7.99 -17.84 -7.98
C HIS A 168 -8.85 -18.89 -8.72
N ALA A 169 -8.42 -19.34 -9.91
CA ALA A 169 -9.19 -20.30 -10.71
C ALA A 169 -8.36 -21.38 -11.41
N THR A 170 -7.04 -21.27 -11.53
CA THR A 170 -6.24 -22.24 -12.32
C THR A 170 -4.78 -22.38 -11.88
N SER A 171 -4.52 -22.34 -10.58
CA SER A 171 -3.42 -23.13 -10.00
C SER A 171 -4.01 -23.93 -8.85
N ASP A 172 -3.93 -25.26 -8.90
CA ASP A 172 -4.42 -26.20 -7.85
C ASP A 172 -3.68 -26.06 -6.50
N GLN A 173 -2.95 -24.96 -6.29
CA GLN A 173 -2.27 -24.63 -5.05
C GLN A 173 -3.00 -23.45 -4.40
N PRO A 174 -3.86 -23.69 -3.39
CA PRO A 174 -4.54 -22.62 -2.69
C PRO A 174 -3.51 -21.72 -2.00
N THR A 175 -3.50 -20.43 -2.34
CA THR A 175 -2.73 -19.42 -1.61
C THR A 175 -3.41 -19.18 -0.27
N LEU A 176 -2.82 -19.69 0.80
CA LEU A 176 -3.32 -19.55 2.16
C LEU A 176 -2.87 -18.23 2.77
N THR A 177 -3.81 -17.48 3.34
CA THR A 177 -3.47 -16.35 4.21
C THR A 177 -2.81 -16.84 5.50
N ALA A 178 -2.04 -15.99 6.18
CA ALA A 178 -1.38 -16.35 7.44
C ALA A 178 -2.36 -16.79 8.54
N THR A 179 -3.62 -16.36 8.46
CA THR A 179 -4.70 -16.76 9.38
C THR A 179 -5.23 -18.14 9.04
N GLU A 180 -5.43 -18.44 7.75
CA GLU A 180 -5.85 -19.77 7.29
C GLU A 180 -4.76 -20.82 7.57
N LEU A 181 -3.49 -20.48 7.36
CA LEU A 181 -2.35 -21.37 7.68
C LEU A 181 -2.32 -21.80 9.15
N LYS A 182 -2.75 -20.94 10.08
CA LYS A 182 -2.82 -21.26 11.52
C LYS A 182 -3.97 -22.20 11.87
N GLN A 183 -4.97 -22.33 11.00
CA GLN A 183 -6.16 -23.16 11.22
C GLN A 183 -6.05 -24.53 10.56
N ILE A 184 -5.08 -24.71 9.66
CA ILE A 184 -4.85 -25.95 8.93
C ILE A 184 -4.10 -26.95 9.80
N ASP A 185 -4.51 -28.21 9.75
CA ASP A 185 -3.83 -29.27 10.48
C ASP A 185 -2.43 -29.51 9.91
N PHE A 186 -1.48 -29.84 10.78
CA PHE A 186 -0.11 -30.17 10.42
C PHE A 186 -0.01 -31.20 9.28
N ILE A 187 -0.88 -32.21 9.28
CA ILE A 187 -0.88 -33.28 8.26
C ILE A 187 -1.30 -32.70 6.90
N GLU A 188 -2.27 -31.78 6.87
CA GLU A 188 -2.71 -31.13 5.64
C GLU A 188 -1.61 -30.24 5.06
N VAL A 189 -0.88 -29.49 5.89
CA VAL A 189 0.28 -28.70 5.43
C VAL A 189 1.37 -29.60 4.84
N ALA A 190 1.68 -30.72 5.49
CA ALA A 190 2.67 -31.67 5.01
C ALA A 190 2.25 -32.30 3.67
N LYS A 191 0.98 -32.67 3.52
CA LYS A 191 0.41 -33.18 2.27
C LYS A 191 0.54 -32.15 1.14
N MET A 192 0.12 -30.90 1.38
CA MET A 192 0.22 -29.82 0.40
C MET A 192 1.66 -29.61 -0.09
N TYR A 193 2.64 -29.70 0.81
CA TYR A 193 4.06 -29.56 0.47
C TYR A 193 4.58 -30.74 -0.36
N ILE A 194 4.29 -31.98 0.05
CA ILE A 194 4.75 -33.20 -0.64
C ILE A 194 4.18 -33.27 -2.07
N GLU A 195 2.90 -32.93 -2.24
CA GLU A 195 2.25 -32.87 -3.54
C GLU A 195 2.81 -31.73 -4.42
N SER A 196 3.24 -30.61 -3.82
CA SER A 196 3.88 -29.51 -4.56
C SER A 196 5.24 -29.87 -5.16
N GLU A 197 5.96 -30.80 -4.52
CA GLU A 197 7.23 -31.36 -5.00
C GLU A 197 7.02 -32.49 -6.04
N GLY A 198 5.76 -32.75 -6.43
CA GLY A 198 5.39 -33.77 -7.41
C GLY A 198 5.42 -35.21 -6.88
N VAL A 199 5.43 -35.38 -5.56
CA VAL A 199 5.37 -36.69 -4.90
C VAL A 199 3.94 -36.98 -4.45
N THR A 200 3.44 -38.19 -4.69
CA THR A 200 2.11 -38.59 -4.23
C THR A 200 2.13 -38.88 -2.74
N PHE A 201 1.25 -38.22 -1.99
CA PHE A 201 1.06 -38.49 -0.57
C PHE A 201 0.30 -39.81 -0.40
N ASP A 202 0.99 -40.85 0.11
CA ASP A 202 0.44 -42.18 0.32
C ASP A 202 0.13 -42.49 1.79
N ASP A 203 -0.55 -43.62 2.03
CA ASP A 203 -0.96 -44.05 3.36
C ASP A 203 0.25 -44.34 4.28
N GLU A 204 1.41 -44.72 3.73
CA GLU A 204 2.64 -44.96 4.49
C GLU A 204 3.21 -43.63 5.03
N MET A 205 3.24 -42.58 4.21
CA MET A 205 3.62 -41.23 4.64
C MET A 205 2.67 -40.66 5.69
N LEU A 206 1.37 -40.95 5.58
CA LEU A 206 0.37 -40.55 6.57
C LEU A 206 0.65 -41.19 7.94
N GLU A 207 0.91 -42.50 7.98
CA GLU A 207 1.23 -43.23 9.21
C GLU A 207 2.51 -42.69 9.87
N MET A 208 3.58 -42.49 9.09
CA MET A 208 4.83 -41.92 9.61
C MET A 208 4.64 -40.51 10.21
N LEU A 209 3.85 -39.66 9.57
CA LEU A 209 3.57 -38.30 10.07
C LEU A 209 2.69 -38.31 11.33
N GLN A 210 1.75 -39.25 11.43
CA GLN A 210 0.95 -39.45 12.64
C GLN A 210 1.81 -39.90 13.83
N GLU A 211 2.74 -40.84 13.60
CA GLU A 211 3.68 -41.29 14.64
C GLU A 211 4.55 -40.13 15.16
N VAL A 212 5.08 -39.29 14.27
CA VAL A 212 5.83 -38.08 14.65
C VAL A 212 4.96 -37.08 15.44
N LYS A 213 3.70 -36.89 15.05
CA LYS A 213 2.74 -36.03 15.76
C LYS A 213 2.49 -36.55 17.18
N GLU A 214 2.34 -37.86 17.35
CA GLU A 214 2.17 -38.50 18.67
C GLU A 214 3.44 -38.40 19.53
N MET A 215 4.62 -38.60 18.93
CA MET A 215 5.91 -38.41 19.61
C MET A 215 6.14 -36.96 20.09
N LEU A 216 5.72 -35.97 19.30
CA LEU A 216 5.85 -34.57 19.68
C LEU A 216 4.90 -34.20 20.83
N ASN A 217 3.66 -34.71 20.80
CA ASN A 217 2.68 -34.47 21.85
C ASN A 217 3.05 -35.18 23.16
N SER A 218 3.62 -36.39 23.10
CA SER A 218 4.08 -37.14 24.28
C SER A 218 5.36 -36.61 24.92
N ASN A 219 6.16 -35.82 24.19
CA ASN A 219 7.33 -35.12 24.74
C ASN A 219 7.01 -33.71 25.28
N GLN A 220 5.76 -33.26 25.19
CA GLN A 220 5.29 -31.97 25.73
C GLN A 220 4.54 -32.10 27.07
N GLU A 221 4.32 -33.31 27.58
CA GLU A 221 3.93 -33.59 28.98
C GLU A 221 5.16 -33.83 29.88
#